data_AF-A0A2C9D3G4-F1
#
_entry.id   AF-A0A2C9D3G4-F1
#
_cell.length_a   1.000
_cell.length_b   1.000
_cell.length_c   1.000
_cell.angle_alpha   90.00
_cell.angle_beta   90.00
_cell.angle_gamma   90.00
#
_symmetry.space_group_name_H-M   'P 1'
#
loop_
_entity.id
_entity.type
_entity.pdbx_description
1 polymer ?
#
loop_
_entity_poly.entity_id
_entity_poly.type
_entity_poly.pdbx_seq_one_letter_code
_entity_poly.pdbx_strand_id
1 'polypeptide(L)' 'MEPKAVFKFEMNQRVALSMSGEYGVVIGRAEYLDLAPQYYIRYVDGTDRQVQDWIPESALTAL' A
#
# COMPACT_ATOMS: atom_id res chain seq x y z
N MET A 1 9.08 -9.21 23.60
CA MET A 1 8.56 -9.15 22.22
C MET A 1 8.21 -7.72 21.95
N GLU A 2 8.82 -7.12 20.93
CA GLU A 2 8.41 -5.79 20.46
C GLU A 2 6.98 -5.87 19.91
N PRO A 3 6.17 -4.81 20.05
CA PRO A 3 4.84 -4.80 19.48
C PRO A 3 4.94 -4.96 17.97
N LYS A 4 4.28 -6.00 17.45
CA LYS A 4 4.10 -6.23 16.02
C LYS A 4 3.52 -4.96 15.37
N ALA A 5 4.02 -4.56 14.20
CA ALA A 5 3.54 -3.35 13.57
C ALA A 5 2.05 -3.51 13.23
N VAL A 6 1.24 -2.54 13.65
CA VAL A 6 -0.19 -2.55 13.36
C VAL A 6 -0.35 -2.08 11.92
N PHE A 7 -0.75 -2.97 11.02
CA PHE A 7 -1.08 -2.61 9.65
C PHE A 7 -2.35 -1.73 9.63
N LYS A 8 -2.24 -0.52 9.11
CA LYS A 8 -3.34 0.41 8.90
C LYS A 8 -4.32 -0.02 7.81
N PHE A 9 -3.87 -0.77 6.81
CA PHE A 9 -4.71 -1.23 5.70
C PHE A 9 -4.87 -2.75 5.68
N GLU A 10 -6.06 -3.20 5.30
CA GLU A 10 -6.42 -4.62 5.21
C GLU A 10 -6.16 -5.21 3.83
N MET A 11 -5.99 -6.54 3.77
CA MET A 11 -5.95 -7.25 2.49
C MET A 11 -7.26 -7.05 1.72
N ASN A 12 -7.17 -6.90 0.40
CA ASN A 12 -8.27 -6.54 -0.49
C ASN A 12 -8.90 -5.15 -0.25
N GLN A 13 -8.37 -4.35 0.66
CA GLN A 13 -8.82 -2.97 0.83
C GLN A 13 -8.44 -2.13 -0.39
N ARG A 14 -9.37 -1.28 -0.83
CA ARG A 14 -9.12 -0.29 -1.87
C ARG A 14 -8.50 0.96 -1.25
N VAL A 15 -7.45 1.47 -1.88
CA VAL A 15 -6.66 2.62 -1.40
C VAL A 15 -6.39 3.57 -2.55
N ALA A 16 -6.14 4.85 -2.24
CA ALA A 16 -5.59 5.82 -3.18
C ALA A 16 -4.08 6.00 -2.95
N LEU A 17 -3.34 6.13 -4.06
CA LEU A 17 -1.97 6.63 -4.07
C LEU A 17 -2.00 8.14 -3.82
N SER A 18 -1.37 8.60 -2.74
CA SER A 18 -1.55 9.97 -2.22
C SER A 18 -1.05 11.06 -3.17
N MET A 19 -0.04 10.76 -3.99
CA MET A 19 0.61 11.74 -4.88
C MET A 19 -0.11 11.89 -6.22
N SER A 20 -0.50 10.77 -6.82
CA SER A 20 -0.95 10.69 -8.20
C SER A 20 -2.48 10.46 -8.31
N GLY A 21 -3.11 10.04 -7.21
CA GLY A 21 -4.56 9.92 -7.10
C GLY A 21 -5.15 8.64 -7.71
N GLU A 22 -4.34 7.78 -8.32
CA GLU A 22 -4.84 6.49 -8.79
C GLU A 22 -5.24 5.59 -7.63
N TYR A 23 -6.17 4.70 -7.92
CA TYR A 23 -6.70 3.76 -6.95
C TYR A 23 -6.11 2.37 -7.19
N GLY A 24 -5.77 1.71 -6.09
CA GLY A 24 -5.28 0.35 -6.09
C GLY A 24 -5.95 -0.52 -5.04
N VAL A 25 -5.52 -1.77 -4.99
CA VAL A 25 -5.97 -2.77 -4.01
C VAL A 25 -4.76 -3.34 -3.29
N VAL A 26 -4.86 -3.44 -1.96
CA VAL A 26 -3.84 -4.08 -1.11
C VAL A 26 -3.86 -5.59 -1.37
N ILE A 27 -2.78 -6.10 -1.96
CA ILE A 27 -2.58 -7.53 -2.26
C ILE A 27 -1.42 -8.14 -1.47
N GLY A 28 -0.76 -7.36 -0.60
CA GLY A 28 0.30 -7.82 0.28
C GLY A 28 0.59 -6.82 1.40
N ARG A 29 1.16 -7.30 2.50
CA ARG A 29 1.56 -6.51 3.66
C ARG A 29 2.91 -7.01 4.16
N ALA A 30 3.84 -6.11 4.45
CA ALA A 30 5.17 -6.47 4.90
C ALA A 30 5.61 -5.58 6.07
N GLU A 31 6.21 -6.22 7.07
CA GLU A 31 6.90 -5.56 8.17
C GLU A 31 8.39 -5.43 7.83
N TYR A 32 9.00 -4.35 8.27
CA TYR A 32 10.41 -4.04 8.06
C TYR A 32 11.05 -3.69 9.39
N LEU A 33 12.36 -3.92 9.54
CA LEU A 33 13.09 -3.62 10.77
C LEU A 33 13.19 -2.12 11.04
N ASP A 34 13.52 -1.34 10.01
CA ASP A 34 13.84 0.09 10.13
C ASP A 34 12.90 1.00 9.33
N LEU A 35 11.80 0.45 8.82
CA LEU A 35 10.81 1.18 8.01
C LEU A 35 9.39 0.94 8.52
N ALA A 36 8.51 1.90 8.26
CA ALA A 36 7.08 1.70 8.43
C ALA A 36 6.58 0.52 7.55
N PRO A 37 5.46 -0.11 7.91
CA PRO A 37 4.85 -1.15 7.08
C PRO A 37 4.69 -0.70 5.63
N GLN A 38 4.96 -1.62 4.71
CA GLN A 38 4.67 -1.41 3.30
C GLN A 38 3.56 -2.34 2.84
N TYR A 39 2.87 -1.89 1.80
CA TYR A 39 1.72 -2.56 1.24
C TYR A 39 2.00 -2.84 -0.23
N TYR A 40 1.77 -4.08 -0.66
CA TYR A 40 1.87 -4.42 -2.06
C TYR A 40 0.57 -4.05 -2.73
N ILE A 41 0.60 -3.05 -3.60
CA ILE A 41 -0.59 -2.48 -4.21
C ILE A 41 -0.61 -2.86 -5.69
N ARG A 42 -1.73 -3.40 -6.16
CA ARG A 42 -2.02 -3.53 -7.59
C ARG A 42 -2.90 -2.35 -8.01
N TYR A 43 -2.48 -1.62 -9.04
CA TYR A 43 -3.18 -0.45 -9.55
C TYR A 43 -2.96 -0.30 -11.06
N VAL A 44 -3.62 0.68 -11.67
CA VAL A 44 -3.38 1.11 -13.05
C VAL A 44 -2.63 2.43 -12.98
N ASP A 45 -1.47 2.52 -13.62
CA ASP A 45 -0.68 3.76 -13.64
C ASP A 45 -1.24 4.78 -14.65
N GLY A 46 -0.70 6.00 -14.65
CA GLY A 46 -1.08 7.05 -15.62
C GLY A 46 -0.79 6.74 -17.09
N THR A 47 -0.26 5.56 -17.42
CA THR A 47 -0.05 5.06 -18.79
C THR A 47 -1.01 3.94 -19.19
N ASP A 48 -2.10 3.76 -18.43
CA ASP A 48 -3.11 2.72 -18.60
C ASP A 48 -2.57 1.28 -18.48
N ARG A 49 -1.50 1.08 -17.71
CA ARG A 49 -0.91 -0.24 -17.49
C ARG A 49 -1.20 -0.74 -16.09
N GLN A 50 -1.59 -2.00 -15.99
CA GLN A 50 -1.65 -2.68 -14.70
C GLN A 50 -0.24 -2.91 -14.18
N VAL A 51 0.02 -2.40 -12.98
CA VAL A 51 1.31 -2.52 -12.29
C VAL A 51 1.09 -2.97 -10.85
N GLN A 52 2.17 -3.38 -10.20
CA GLN A 52 2.17 -3.75 -8.79
C GLN A 52 3.49 -3.38 -8.13
N ASP A 53 3.42 -2.68 -7.00
CA ASP A 53 4.61 -2.22 -6.28
C ASP A 53 4.40 -2.17 -4.76
N TRP A 54 5.50 -2.18 -4.01
CA TRP A 54 5.50 -1.97 -2.56
C TRP A 54 5.48 -0.48 -2.26
N ILE A 55 4.36 -0.02 -1.70
CA ILE A 55 4.11 1.38 -1.37
C ILE A 55 4.16 1.54 0.15
N PRO A 56 4.90 2.54 0.69
CA PRO A 56 4.92 2.79 2.12
C PRO A 56 3.56 3.26 2.63
N GLU A 57 3.24 2.96 3.90
CA GLU A 57 1.97 3.34 4.55
C GLU A 57 1.62 4.83 4.37
N SER A 58 2.63 5.71 4.43
CA SER A 58 2.48 7.16 4.33
C SER A 58 2.06 7.66 2.95
N ALA A 59 2.21 6.85 1.89
CA ALA A 59 1.84 7.19 0.53
C ALA A 59 0.44 6.67 0.13
N LEU A 60 -0.33 6.18 1.10
CA LEU A 60 -1.65 5.59 0.88
C LEU A 60 -2.72 6.29 1.72
N THR A 61 -3.92 6.41 1.13
CA THR A 61 -5.12 6.87 1.83
C THR A 61 -6.24 5.83 1.66
N ALA A 62 -6.99 5.57 2.73
CA ALA A 62 -8.17 4.71 2.68
C ALA A 62 -9.28 5.40 1.88
N LEU A 63 -10.04 4.62 1.11
CA LEU A 63 -11.25 5.07 0.42
C LEU A 63 -12.50 4.78 1.24
#